data_AF-A0AAJ1F4C3-F1
#
_entry.id   AF-A0AAJ1F4C3-F1
#
_cell.length_a   1.000
_cell.length_b   1.000
_cell.length_c   1.000
_cell.angle_alpha   90.00
_cell.angle_beta   90.00
_cell.angle_gamma   90.00
#
_symmetry.space_group_name_H-M   'P 1'
#
loop_
_entity.id
_entity.type
_entity.pdbx_description
1 polymer ?
#
loop_
_entity_poly.entity_id
_entity_poly.type
_entity_poly.pdbx_seq_one_letter_code
_entity_poly.pdbx_strand_id
1 'polypeptide(L)'
;GCKSCMQACPYDALYIDPNKGTAAKCNYCAHRIEHSYEPSCVIVCPTEAIISGDLDDSNSSISGYLRDHETTVRKPESGAKPNVFYVETSEEMLDPHATERDGEYLWTEQAAGVGHFAKYAENRAGAADTQSMIVQLALEKKARAAAPRDQAIIRDVMAKLNEDAGKPKRTYDQPSKGVLWGWEVTAYILTKAIAAGTYLVAMLAMFAGLIEMTDDLWWGLIIGCTAFLGLTGLLLVKDLDRPERFLYVLLRPNWDSWLVKGAYVLAGFGAVLACSAAVLFFGLNQDYLEYLAYAGIPLAILTGVYTAWLFGQAQGRSWSNDNLLLLKFFTEMIVIGFASLILLTSSSATYLVMAAVLYYLVAKHAHHLVIEPQMETLH
;
A
#
# COMPACT_ATOMS: atom_id res chain seq x y z
N GLY A 1 -0.51 -8.78 -9.97
CA GLY A 1 -0.61 -7.39 -10.51
C GLY A 1 0.16 -6.46 -9.60
N CYS A 2 0.18 -5.13 -9.80
CA CYS A 2 0.94 -4.21 -8.94
C CYS A 2 0.29 -3.89 -7.57
N LYS A 3 -0.93 -4.35 -7.32
CA LYS A 3 -1.69 -4.19 -6.05
C LYS A 3 -1.99 -2.73 -5.64
N SER A 4 -1.66 -1.73 -6.47
CA SER A 4 -1.88 -0.31 -6.16
C SER A 4 -3.34 0.04 -5.90
N CYS A 5 -4.29 -0.59 -6.61
CA CYS A 5 -5.72 -0.37 -6.39
C CYS A 5 -6.21 -0.83 -5.00
N MET A 6 -5.55 -1.80 -4.38
CA MET A 6 -5.88 -2.22 -3.02
C MET A 6 -5.40 -1.19 -2.00
N GLN A 7 -4.22 -0.59 -2.22
CA GLN A 7 -3.71 0.49 -1.37
C GLN A 7 -4.51 1.79 -1.53
N ALA A 8 -5.02 2.05 -2.73
CA ALA A 8 -5.82 3.24 -3.00
C ALA A 8 -7.24 3.17 -2.43
N CYS A 9 -7.74 1.99 -2.06
CA CYS A 9 -9.11 1.86 -1.58
C CYS A 9 -9.24 2.38 -0.13
N PRO A 10 -9.99 3.46 0.12
CA PRO A 10 -10.18 3.95 1.48
C PRO A 10 -10.96 2.95 2.36
N TYR A 11 -11.84 2.13 1.77
CA TYR A 11 -12.71 1.21 2.51
C TYR A 11 -12.13 -0.20 2.71
N ASP A 12 -10.93 -0.47 2.19
CA ASP A 12 -10.37 -1.81 2.10
C ASP A 12 -11.27 -2.86 1.41
N ALA A 13 -12.19 -2.46 0.53
CA ALA A 13 -13.20 -3.37 -0.02
C ALA A 13 -12.69 -4.30 -1.15
N LEU A 14 -11.49 -4.07 -1.70
CA LEU A 14 -10.93 -4.92 -2.77
C LEU A 14 -10.14 -6.10 -2.24
N TYR A 15 -10.40 -7.32 -2.70
CA TYR A 15 -9.60 -8.50 -2.38
C TYR A 15 -9.02 -9.13 -3.66
N ILE A 16 -8.06 -10.05 -3.53
CA ILE A 16 -7.58 -10.84 -4.65
C ILE A 16 -8.38 -12.13 -4.73
N ASP A 17 -9.08 -12.34 -5.84
CA ASP A 17 -9.76 -13.60 -6.11
C ASP A 17 -8.72 -14.73 -6.17
N PRO A 18 -8.79 -15.74 -5.30
CA PRO A 18 -7.78 -16.80 -5.21
C PRO A 18 -7.73 -17.68 -6.46
N ASN A 19 -8.84 -17.78 -7.20
CA ASN A 19 -8.91 -18.56 -8.43
C ASN A 19 -8.42 -17.76 -9.64
N LYS A 20 -8.82 -16.48 -9.70
CA LYS A 20 -8.55 -15.62 -10.87
C LYS A 20 -7.31 -14.75 -10.74
N GLY A 21 -6.70 -14.60 -9.56
CA GLY A 21 -5.54 -13.74 -9.34
C GLY A 21 -5.77 -12.28 -9.75
N THR A 22 -7.03 -11.82 -9.68
CA THR A 22 -7.45 -10.47 -10.06
C THR A 22 -8.03 -9.76 -8.85
N ALA A 23 -7.83 -8.45 -8.77
CA ALA A 23 -8.53 -7.62 -7.80
C ALA A 23 -10.03 -7.69 -8.08
N ALA A 24 -10.80 -8.08 -7.08
CA ALA A 24 -12.24 -8.20 -7.10
C ALA A 24 -12.84 -7.33 -5.98
N LYS A 25 -14.08 -6.91 -6.18
CA LYS A 25 -14.91 -6.21 -5.20
C LYS A 25 -16.35 -6.63 -5.41
N CYS A 26 -17.24 -6.18 -4.53
CA CYS A 26 -18.68 -6.29 -4.77
C CYS A 26 -19.02 -5.73 -6.16
N ASN A 27 -19.64 -6.56 -7.00
CA ASN A 27 -20.12 -6.19 -8.34
C ASN A 27 -21.63 -5.93 -8.34
N TYR A 28 -22.19 -5.62 -7.17
CA TYR A 28 -23.62 -5.37 -6.96
C TYR A 28 -24.53 -6.49 -7.46
N CYS A 29 -24.04 -7.75 -7.40
CA CYS A 29 -24.73 -8.91 -7.95
C CYS A 29 -25.19 -8.69 -9.41
N ALA A 30 -24.34 -8.13 -10.28
CA ALA A 30 -24.71 -7.83 -11.68
C ALA A 30 -25.50 -8.96 -12.38
N HIS A 31 -25.04 -10.20 -12.24
CA HIS A 31 -25.71 -11.40 -12.77
C HIS A 31 -27.15 -11.63 -12.27
N ARG A 32 -27.56 -11.08 -11.12
CA ARG A 32 -28.92 -11.15 -10.59
C ARG A 32 -29.78 -9.99 -11.09
N ILE A 33 -29.22 -8.79 -11.07
CA ILE A 33 -29.90 -7.56 -11.48
C ILE A 33 -30.27 -7.62 -12.97
N GLU A 34 -29.40 -8.18 -13.82
CA GLU A 34 -29.69 -8.43 -15.24
C GLU A 34 -30.91 -9.32 -15.49
N HIS A 35 -31.29 -10.14 -14.50
CA HIS A 35 -32.48 -11.00 -14.53
C HIS A 35 -33.62 -10.48 -13.63
N SER A 36 -33.58 -9.18 -13.28
CA SER A 36 -34.58 -8.53 -12.42
C SER A 36 -34.73 -9.15 -11.03
N TYR A 37 -33.69 -9.80 -10.52
CA TYR A 37 -33.62 -10.26 -9.14
C TYR A 37 -32.88 -9.24 -8.26
N GLU A 38 -33.33 -9.08 -7.02
CA GLU A 38 -32.62 -8.27 -6.03
C GLU A 38 -31.24 -8.87 -5.68
N PRO A 39 -30.27 -8.07 -5.19
CA PRO A 39 -28.97 -8.56 -4.76
C PRO A 39 -29.07 -9.58 -3.62
N SER A 40 -28.10 -10.48 -3.53
CA SER A 40 -28.08 -11.53 -2.51
C SER A 40 -28.08 -10.98 -1.08
N CYS A 41 -27.39 -9.86 -0.83
CA CYS A 41 -27.35 -9.24 0.49
C CYS A 41 -28.71 -8.69 0.95
N VAL A 42 -29.56 -8.25 0.01
CA VAL A 42 -30.92 -7.77 0.31
C VAL A 42 -31.81 -8.95 0.70
N ILE A 43 -31.85 -9.98 -0.14
CA ILE A 43 -32.71 -11.16 0.06
C ILE A 43 -32.37 -11.95 1.32
N VAL A 44 -31.09 -12.02 1.71
CA VAL A 44 -30.67 -12.76 2.90
C VAL A 44 -30.88 -11.98 4.20
N CYS A 45 -31.12 -10.67 4.12
CA CYS A 45 -31.25 -9.82 5.30
C CYS A 45 -32.60 -10.08 6.00
N PRO A 46 -32.62 -10.70 7.19
CA PRO A 46 -33.87 -11.07 7.85
C PRO A 46 -34.65 -9.86 8.40
N THR A 47 -33.95 -8.74 8.60
CA THR A 47 -34.51 -7.49 9.14
C THR A 47 -34.73 -6.43 8.07
N GLU A 48 -34.52 -6.76 6.79
CA GLU A 48 -34.69 -5.83 5.66
C GLU A 48 -33.87 -4.53 5.80
N ALA A 49 -32.74 -4.59 6.50
CA ALA A 49 -31.88 -3.42 6.79
C ALA A 49 -31.08 -2.93 5.58
N ILE A 50 -31.05 -3.68 4.48
CA ILE A 50 -30.30 -3.33 3.26
C ILE A 50 -31.30 -2.99 2.17
N ILE A 51 -31.39 -1.71 1.82
CA ILE A 51 -32.23 -1.22 0.72
C ILE A 51 -31.34 -0.96 -0.50
N SER A 52 -31.72 -1.53 -1.64
CA SER A 52 -30.98 -1.49 -2.90
C SER A 52 -31.86 -0.88 -3.99
N GLY A 53 -31.29 -0.07 -4.87
CA GLY A 53 -32.04 0.55 -5.95
C GLY A 53 -31.20 1.53 -6.77
N ASP A 54 -31.84 2.16 -7.75
CA ASP A 54 -31.25 3.20 -8.57
C ASP A 54 -31.38 4.56 -7.89
N LEU A 55 -30.25 5.22 -7.61
CA LEU A 55 -30.22 6.55 -7.00
C LEU A 55 -30.53 7.67 -8.01
N ASP A 56 -30.41 7.38 -9.31
CA ASP A 56 -30.71 8.35 -10.38
C ASP A 56 -32.21 8.40 -10.69
N ASP A 57 -32.98 7.37 -10.30
CA ASP A 57 -34.45 7.37 -10.38
C ASP A 57 -35.05 7.94 -9.09
N SER A 58 -35.75 9.07 -9.21
CA SER A 58 -36.41 9.73 -8.08
C SER A 58 -37.61 8.95 -7.55
N ASN A 59 -38.20 8.05 -8.34
CA ASN A 59 -39.32 7.19 -7.92
C ASN A 59 -38.86 5.88 -7.27
N SER A 60 -37.54 5.62 -7.22
CA SER A 60 -37.02 4.42 -6.59
C SER A 60 -37.25 4.41 -5.08
N SER A 61 -37.39 3.23 -4.50
CA SER A 61 -37.59 3.05 -3.05
C SER A 61 -36.46 3.69 -2.24
N ILE A 62 -35.21 3.54 -2.69
CA ILE A 62 -34.04 4.13 -2.04
C ILE A 62 -34.05 5.67 -2.11
N SER A 63 -34.40 6.26 -3.26
CA SER A 63 -34.46 7.72 -3.43
C SER A 63 -35.58 8.35 -2.59
N GLY A 64 -36.70 7.65 -2.39
CA GLY A 64 -37.72 8.04 -1.41
C GLY A 64 -37.18 7.96 0.02
N TYR A 65 -36.57 6.83 0.37
CA TYR A 65 -36.06 6.58 1.72
C TYR A 65 -35.01 7.60 2.17
N LEU A 66 -34.07 7.96 1.29
CA LEU A 66 -33.02 8.96 1.56
C LEU A 66 -33.55 10.40 1.68
N ARG A 67 -34.74 10.70 1.14
CA ARG A 67 -35.37 12.02 1.30
C ARG A 67 -36.02 12.20 2.66
N ASP A 68 -36.52 11.10 3.21
CA ASP A 68 -37.31 11.12 4.45
C ASP A 68 -36.44 10.94 5.72
N HIS A 69 -35.20 10.46 5.58
CA HIS A 69 -34.31 10.15 6.70
C HIS A 69 -32.98 10.89 6.63
N GLU A 70 -32.43 11.25 7.79
CA GLU A 70 -31.06 11.73 7.88
C GLU A 70 -30.07 10.59 7.67
N THR A 71 -29.06 10.84 6.83
CA THR A 71 -28.11 9.82 6.41
C THR A 71 -26.68 10.23 6.71
N THR A 72 -25.82 9.24 6.99
CA THR A 72 -24.38 9.41 7.15
C THR A 72 -23.63 8.53 6.15
N VAL A 73 -22.41 8.91 5.80
CA VAL A 73 -21.51 8.13 4.94
C VAL A 73 -20.25 7.76 5.69
N ARG A 74 -19.63 6.65 5.29
CA ARG A 74 -18.34 6.24 5.84
C ARG A 74 -17.20 7.00 5.16
N LYS A 75 -16.24 7.51 5.94
CA LYS A 75 -15.05 8.27 5.51
C LYS A 75 -15.37 9.49 4.64
N PRO A 76 -16.14 10.47 5.13
CA PRO A 76 -16.37 11.72 4.38
C PRO A 76 -15.07 12.46 4.06
N GLU A 77 -14.04 12.35 4.90
CA GLU A 77 -12.72 12.98 4.75
C GLU A 77 -11.90 12.41 3.58
N SER A 78 -12.18 11.20 3.10
CA SER A 78 -11.45 10.61 1.98
C SER A 78 -11.75 11.29 0.64
N GLY A 79 -12.70 12.23 0.59
CA GLY A 79 -13.14 12.90 -0.63
C GLY A 79 -13.86 11.99 -1.63
N ALA A 80 -14.15 10.74 -1.24
CA ALA A 80 -14.93 9.82 -2.04
C ALA A 80 -16.40 10.25 -2.04
N LYS A 81 -17.10 9.97 -3.14
CA LYS A 81 -18.55 10.14 -3.24
C LYS A 81 -19.19 8.74 -3.19
N PRO A 82 -19.36 8.13 -1.99
CA PRO A 82 -19.89 6.79 -1.87
C PRO A 82 -21.38 6.76 -2.22
N ASN A 83 -21.83 5.62 -2.78
CA ASN A 83 -23.24 5.33 -3.05
C ASN A 83 -23.85 4.43 -1.97
N VAL A 84 -23.25 4.40 -0.77
CA VAL A 84 -23.72 3.64 0.39
C VAL A 84 -23.96 4.62 1.51
N PHE A 85 -25.22 4.70 1.94
CA PHE A 85 -25.70 5.60 2.97
C PHE A 85 -26.17 4.78 4.17
N TYR A 86 -25.90 5.28 5.36
CA TYR A 86 -26.30 4.67 6.63
C TYR A 86 -27.35 5.57 7.28
N VAL A 87 -28.41 4.96 7.80
CA VAL A 87 -29.51 5.65 8.49
C VAL A 87 -29.52 5.19 9.94
N GLU A 88 -29.69 6.13 10.88
CA GLU A 88 -29.73 5.86 12.33
C GLU A 88 -28.51 5.07 12.87
N THR A 89 -27.32 5.32 12.31
CA THR A 89 -26.08 4.66 12.73
C THR A 89 -25.40 5.41 13.86
N SER A 90 -24.79 4.67 14.79
CA SER A 90 -23.88 5.25 15.77
C SER A 90 -22.48 5.46 15.17
N GLU A 91 -21.68 6.33 15.79
CA GLU A 91 -20.32 6.64 15.33
C GLU A 91 -19.42 5.40 15.44
N GLU A 92 -19.62 4.57 16.47
CA GLU A 92 -18.86 3.34 16.70
C GLU A 92 -19.08 2.27 15.60
N MET A 93 -20.22 2.31 14.91
CA MET A 93 -20.52 1.41 13.79
C MET A 93 -19.86 1.86 12.49
N LEU A 94 -19.56 3.17 12.37
CA LEU A 94 -18.87 3.74 11.22
C LEU A 94 -17.35 3.70 11.38
N ASP A 95 -16.86 3.73 12.62
CA ASP A 95 -15.44 3.67 12.98
C ASP A 95 -14.94 2.22 13.17
N PRO A 96 -14.10 1.71 12.24
CA PRO A 96 -13.47 0.39 12.36
C PRO A 96 -12.42 0.32 13.47
N HIS A 97 -12.13 1.38 14.22
CA HIS A 97 -11.24 1.35 15.39
C HIS A 97 -12.01 1.37 16.71
N ALA A 98 -13.33 1.55 16.67
CA ALA A 98 -14.15 1.52 17.89
C ALA A 98 -14.05 0.18 18.64
N THR A 99 -13.63 -0.89 17.96
CA THR A 99 -13.41 -2.22 18.54
C THR A 99 -12.05 -2.78 18.18
N GLU A 100 -11.42 -3.52 19.09
CA GLU A 100 -10.20 -4.28 18.78
C GLU A 100 -10.50 -5.39 17.77
N ARG A 101 -9.49 -5.75 16.96
CA ARG A 101 -9.58 -6.87 16.03
C ARG A 101 -9.18 -8.16 16.73
N ASP A 102 -10.15 -9.00 17.00
CA ASP A 102 -9.91 -10.39 17.38
C ASP A 102 -9.66 -11.26 16.13
N GLY A 103 -8.79 -12.26 16.28
CA GLY A 103 -8.47 -13.21 15.20
C GLY A 103 -9.60 -14.21 14.91
N GLU A 104 -10.63 -14.25 15.75
CA GLU A 104 -11.76 -15.16 15.65
C GLU A 104 -13.06 -14.37 15.50
N TYR A 105 -13.80 -14.64 14.42
CA TYR A 105 -15.15 -14.13 14.26
C TYR A 105 -16.14 -15.28 14.43
N LEU A 106 -17.31 -14.98 14.97
CA LEU A 106 -18.34 -15.99 15.30
C LEU A 106 -18.69 -16.93 14.15
N TRP A 107 -18.52 -16.49 12.90
CA TRP A 107 -18.90 -17.23 11.68
C TRP A 107 -17.77 -17.35 10.65
N THR A 108 -16.54 -16.92 10.99
CA THR A 108 -15.40 -16.92 10.07
C THR A 108 -14.13 -17.37 10.78
N GLU A 109 -13.55 -18.48 10.32
CA GLU A 109 -12.22 -18.96 10.74
C GLU A 109 -11.06 -18.21 10.04
N GLN A 110 -11.39 -17.37 9.06
CA GLN A 110 -10.41 -16.61 8.30
C GLN A 110 -9.96 -15.36 9.07
N ALA A 111 -8.91 -15.51 9.88
CA ALA A 111 -8.28 -14.43 10.63
C ALA A 111 -7.43 -13.48 9.76
N ALA A 112 -6.94 -13.96 8.60
CA ALA A 112 -5.98 -13.25 7.74
C ALA A 112 -6.40 -13.22 6.26
N GLY A 113 -6.10 -12.10 5.60
CA GLY A 113 -6.56 -11.80 4.25
C GLY A 113 -5.88 -12.63 3.16
N VAL A 114 -6.57 -12.78 2.04
CA VAL A 114 -6.09 -13.47 0.83
C VAL A 114 -5.07 -12.62 0.06
N GLY A 115 -3.87 -12.45 0.61
CA GLY A 115 -2.71 -11.82 -0.05
C GLY A 115 -1.75 -12.84 -0.69
N HIS A 116 -0.54 -12.40 -1.04
CA HIS A 116 0.58 -13.24 -1.55
C HIS A 116 0.89 -14.46 -0.64
N PHE A 117 0.41 -14.43 0.61
CA PHE A 117 0.54 -15.47 1.61
C PHE A 117 -0.73 -16.29 1.88
N ALA A 118 -1.76 -16.22 1.02
CA ALA A 118 -2.99 -17.02 1.18
C ALA A 118 -2.69 -18.54 1.27
N LYS A 119 -1.69 -19.02 0.52
CA LYS A 119 -1.20 -20.41 0.60
C LYS A 119 -0.57 -20.80 1.94
N TYR A 120 -0.20 -19.82 2.78
CA TYR A 120 0.39 -20.04 4.10
C TYR A 120 -0.59 -19.73 5.23
N ALA A 121 -1.81 -19.27 4.94
CA ALA A 121 -2.85 -19.03 5.94
C ALA A 121 -3.30 -20.33 6.61
N GLU A 122 -3.37 -21.44 5.86
CA GLU A 122 -3.65 -22.79 6.40
C GLU A 122 -2.62 -23.22 7.46
N ASN A 123 -1.36 -22.78 7.36
CA ASN A 123 -0.29 -23.17 8.30
C ASN A 123 -0.36 -22.42 9.65
N ARG A 124 -1.35 -21.53 9.85
CA ARG A 124 -1.53 -20.75 11.09
C ARG A 124 -2.87 -20.99 11.78
N ALA A 125 -3.63 -22.00 11.38
CA ALA A 125 -4.92 -22.37 11.99
C ALA A 125 -4.83 -22.91 13.44
N GLY A 126 -3.64 -22.97 14.04
CA GLY A 126 -3.40 -23.56 15.37
C GLY A 126 -3.46 -22.58 16.54
N ALA A 127 -3.87 -21.33 16.34
CA ALA A 127 -3.90 -20.32 17.39
C ALA A 127 -5.30 -19.70 17.50
N ALA A 128 -6.28 -20.53 17.86
CA ALA A 128 -7.64 -20.09 18.16
C ALA A 128 -8.08 -20.63 19.53
N ASP A 129 -8.32 -19.72 20.49
CA ASP A 129 -8.78 -19.99 21.85
C ASP A 129 -10.31 -19.81 21.92
N THR A 130 -11.01 -20.90 21.61
CA THR A 130 -12.47 -21.02 21.44
C THR A 130 -13.37 -20.75 22.67
N GLN A 131 -12.92 -20.05 23.71
CA GLN A 131 -13.55 -20.21 25.03
C GLN A 131 -14.62 -19.20 25.49
N SER A 132 -14.87 -18.05 24.86
CA SER A 132 -15.62 -16.99 25.58
C SER A 132 -17.13 -17.21 25.74
N MET A 133 -17.85 -17.70 24.71
CA MET A 133 -19.33 -17.71 24.73
C MET A 133 -19.94 -18.94 25.43
N ILE A 134 -19.34 -20.12 25.28
CA ILE A 134 -19.78 -21.35 25.96
C ILE A 134 -19.51 -21.24 27.47
N VAL A 135 -18.41 -20.62 27.85
CA VAL A 135 -18.06 -20.38 29.26
C VAL A 135 -19.06 -19.42 29.91
N GLN A 136 -19.53 -18.39 29.19
CA GLN A 136 -20.53 -17.44 29.71
C GLN A 136 -21.87 -18.12 30.02
N LEU A 137 -22.40 -18.92 29.08
CA LEU A 137 -23.65 -19.69 29.29
C LEU A 137 -23.49 -20.77 30.37
N ALA A 138 -22.31 -21.40 30.46
CA ALA A 138 -22.00 -22.37 31.50
C ALA A 138 -21.93 -21.70 32.89
N LEU A 139 -21.36 -20.50 32.99
CA LEU A 139 -21.29 -19.71 34.22
C LEU A 139 -22.66 -19.24 34.69
N GLU A 140 -23.55 -18.78 33.80
CA GLU A 140 -24.93 -18.41 34.16
C GLU A 140 -25.74 -19.60 34.69
N LYS A 141 -25.58 -20.76 34.06
CA LYS A 141 -26.23 -22.01 34.51
C LYS A 141 -25.68 -22.46 35.87
N LYS A 142 -24.37 -22.31 36.10
CA LYS A 142 -23.71 -22.65 37.37
C LYS A 142 -24.07 -21.64 38.48
N ALA A 143 -24.24 -20.37 38.14
CA ALA A 143 -24.65 -19.29 39.04
C ALA A 143 -26.02 -19.54 39.68
N ARG A 144 -26.99 -20.04 38.88
CA ARG A 144 -28.33 -20.40 39.38
C ARG A 144 -28.32 -21.62 40.31
N ALA A 145 -27.26 -22.44 40.26
CA ALA A 145 -27.13 -23.67 41.04
C ALA A 145 -26.09 -23.58 42.19
N ALA A 146 -25.40 -22.43 42.36
CA ALA A 146 -24.29 -22.28 43.28
C ALA A 146 -24.72 -21.87 44.71
N ALA A 147 -23.92 -22.29 45.71
CA ALA A 147 -24.13 -21.96 47.12
C ALA A 147 -23.95 -20.45 47.39
N PRO A 148 -24.58 -19.88 48.45
CA PRO A 148 -24.63 -18.43 48.69
C PRO A 148 -23.27 -17.73 48.77
N ARG A 149 -22.22 -18.44 49.20
CA ARG A 149 -20.83 -17.92 49.30
C ARG A 149 -20.18 -17.69 47.94
N ASP A 150 -20.52 -18.50 46.93
CA ASP A 150 -19.95 -18.41 45.58
C ASP A 150 -20.71 -17.41 44.69
N GLN A 151 -21.93 -17.04 45.08
CA GLN A 151 -22.74 -16.03 44.38
C GLN A 151 -22.12 -14.63 44.42
N ALA A 152 -21.27 -14.32 45.41
CA ALA A 152 -20.60 -13.03 45.50
C ALA A 152 -19.47 -12.92 44.45
N ILE A 153 -18.67 -13.97 44.29
CA ILE A 153 -17.62 -14.06 43.26
C ILE A 153 -18.26 -14.02 41.87
N ILE A 154 -19.37 -14.74 41.69
CA ILE A 154 -20.10 -14.75 40.42
C ILE A 154 -20.72 -13.38 40.13
N ARG A 155 -21.26 -12.68 41.13
CA ARG A 155 -21.73 -11.28 40.97
C ARG A 155 -20.61 -10.33 40.56
N ASP A 156 -19.42 -10.50 41.14
CA ASP A 156 -18.26 -9.67 40.85
C ASP A 156 -17.74 -9.91 39.43
N VAL A 157 -17.71 -11.18 38.99
CA VAL A 157 -17.42 -11.54 37.58
C VAL A 157 -18.50 -11.02 36.64
N MET A 158 -19.78 -11.14 36.98
CA MET A 158 -20.88 -10.58 36.18
C MET A 158 -20.87 -9.05 36.14
N ALA A 159 -20.43 -8.39 37.21
CA ALA A 159 -20.26 -6.94 37.25
C ALA A 159 -19.12 -6.49 36.33
N LYS A 160 -17.98 -7.20 36.31
CA LYS A 160 -16.90 -6.98 35.33
C LYS A 160 -17.35 -7.26 33.90
N LEU A 161 -18.11 -8.33 33.67
CA LEU A 161 -18.69 -8.63 32.35
C LEU A 161 -19.71 -7.58 31.90
N ASN A 162 -20.42 -6.93 32.83
CA ASN A 162 -21.31 -5.80 32.55
C ASN A 162 -20.54 -4.49 32.30
N GLU A 163 -19.39 -4.26 32.96
CA GLU A 163 -18.47 -3.17 32.60
C GLU A 163 -17.95 -3.33 31.16
N ASP A 164 -17.75 -4.57 30.70
CA ASP A 164 -17.42 -4.88 29.30
C ASP A 164 -18.64 -4.90 28.35
N ALA A 165 -19.88 -4.91 28.86
CA ALA A 165 -21.09 -4.98 28.04
C ALA A 165 -21.43 -3.64 27.35
N GLY A 166 -20.87 -2.52 27.81
CA GLY A 166 -21.01 -1.21 27.19
C GLY A 166 -19.98 -0.90 26.09
N LYS A 167 -18.98 -1.76 25.89
CA LYS A 167 -18.01 -1.60 24.82
C LYS A 167 -18.60 -2.14 23.52
N PRO A 168 -18.45 -1.43 22.39
CA PRO A 168 -18.84 -1.98 21.09
C PRO A 168 -18.11 -3.31 20.86
N LYS A 169 -18.77 -4.26 20.18
CA LYS A 169 -18.22 -5.60 19.90
C LYS A 169 -18.22 -5.87 18.41
N ARG A 170 -17.10 -6.39 17.93
CA ARG A 170 -16.93 -6.80 16.53
C ARG A 170 -17.51 -8.19 16.33
N THR A 171 -18.65 -8.29 15.64
CA THR A 171 -19.29 -9.58 15.33
C THR A 171 -18.80 -10.14 14.00
N TYR A 172 -18.66 -9.26 13.01
CA TYR A 172 -18.12 -9.56 11.69
C TYR A 172 -17.10 -8.48 11.34
N ASP A 173 -15.98 -8.89 10.75
CA ASP A 173 -15.08 -7.97 10.10
C ASP A 173 -14.40 -8.67 8.92
N GLN A 174 -13.84 -7.85 8.05
CA GLN A 174 -13.00 -8.32 6.98
C GLN A 174 -11.62 -8.69 7.55
N PRO A 175 -11.07 -9.87 7.17
CA PRO A 175 -9.73 -10.24 7.61
C PRO A 175 -8.70 -9.20 7.20
N SER A 176 -7.74 -8.93 8.10
CA SER A 176 -6.64 -8.00 7.81
C SER A 176 -5.85 -8.50 6.60
N LYS A 177 -5.68 -7.66 5.59
CA LYS A 177 -4.91 -8.00 4.39
C LYS A 177 -3.40 -8.03 4.61
N GLY A 178 -2.94 -7.53 5.76
CA GLY A 178 -1.53 -7.42 6.10
C GLY A 178 -0.76 -6.54 5.10
N VAL A 179 0.55 -6.77 5.04
CA VAL A 179 1.46 -6.07 4.12
C VAL A 179 1.31 -6.63 2.70
N LEU A 180 0.91 -5.79 1.76
CA LEU A 180 0.77 -6.16 0.34
C LEU A 180 2.04 -5.90 -0.46
N TRP A 181 2.75 -4.82 -0.12
CA TRP A 181 4.03 -4.43 -0.67
C TRP A 181 5.13 -4.76 0.33
N GLY A 182 5.83 -5.86 0.07
CA GLY A 182 6.88 -6.38 0.93
C GLY A 182 8.22 -5.65 0.79
N TRP A 183 9.29 -6.37 1.11
CA TRP A 183 10.66 -5.86 1.02
C TRP A 183 11.07 -5.53 -0.41
N GLU A 184 10.43 -6.15 -1.41
CA GLU A 184 10.67 -5.93 -2.84
C GLU A 184 10.49 -4.45 -3.21
N VAL A 185 9.45 -3.82 -2.66
CA VAL A 185 9.13 -2.41 -2.90
C VAL A 185 10.19 -1.49 -2.32
N THR A 186 10.57 -1.72 -1.06
CA THR A 186 11.68 -0.99 -0.44
C THR A 186 12.97 -1.18 -1.24
N ALA A 187 13.26 -2.41 -1.69
CA ALA A 187 14.47 -2.71 -2.43
C ALA A 187 14.53 -1.97 -3.77
N TYR A 188 13.47 -1.98 -4.58
CA TYR A 188 13.52 -1.27 -5.86
C TYR A 188 13.46 0.26 -5.70
N ILE A 189 12.87 0.77 -4.61
CA ILE A 189 12.95 2.19 -4.25
C ILE A 189 14.40 2.57 -3.94
N LEU A 190 15.11 1.73 -3.20
CA LEU A 190 16.51 1.96 -2.85
C LEU A 190 17.40 1.87 -4.10
N THR A 191 17.29 0.81 -4.90
CA THR A 191 18.16 0.61 -6.07
C THR A 191 17.96 1.70 -7.12
N LYS A 192 16.73 2.16 -7.36
CA LYS A 192 16.51 3.28 -8.29
C LYS A 192 17.06 4.59 -7.72
N ALA A 193 16.96 4.80 -6.39
CA ALA A 193 17.48 6.00 -5.73
C ALA A 193 19.01 6.03 -5.79
N ILE A 194 19.66 4.86 -5.71
CA ILE A 194 21.10 4.72 -5.97
C ILE A 194 21.41 5.13 -7.40
N ALA A 195 20.74 4.56 -8.39
CA ALA A 195 21.02 4.88 -9.80
C ALA A 195 20.79 6.37 -10.12
N ALA A 196 19.63 6.90 -9.77
CA ALA A 196 19.25 8.28 -10.06
C ALA A 196 20.01 9.30 -9.20
N GLY A 197 20.17 9.03 -7.91
CA GLY A 197 20.85 9.92 -6.97
C GLY A 197 22.33 10.05 -7.28
N THR A 198 23.02 8.93 -7.58
CA THR A 198 24.45 8.96 -7.93
C THR A 198 24.66 9.77 -9.21
N TYR A 199 23.84 9.53 -10.24
CA TYR A 199 23.88 10.29 -11.48
C TYR A 199 23.65 11.79 -11.24
N LEU A 200 22.59 12.15 -10.52
CA LEU A 200 22.25 13.53 -10.23
C LEU A 200 23.37 14.27 -9.49
N VAL A 201 23.85 13.69 -8.39
CA VAL A 201 24.91 14.31 -7.57
C VAL A 201 26.21 14.41 -8.36
N ALA A 202 26.57 13.41 -9.15
CA ALA A 202 27.75 13.46 -10.01
C ALA A 202 27.66 14.57 -11.07
N MET A 203 26.52 14.69 -11.77
CA MET A 203 26.31 15.73 -12.78
C MET A 203 26.33 17.14 -12.16
N LEU A 204 25.69 17.31 -11.00
CA LEU A 204 25.72 18.59 -10.28
C LEU A 204 27.14 18.95 -9.80
N ALA A 205 27.90 17.97 -9.30
CA ALA A 205 29.29 18.17 -8.89
C ALA A 205 30.21 18.52 -10.06
N MET A 206 29.98 17.89 -11.23
CA MET A 206 30.68 18.21 -12.48
C MET A 206 30.40 19.66 -12.90
N PHE A 207 29.13 20.06 -13.00
CA PHE A 207 28.77 21.43 -13.40
C PHE A 207 29.18 22.50 -12.37
N ALA A 208 29.31 22.13 -11.09
CA ALA A 208 29.84 23.00 -10.06
C ALA A 208 31.38 23.11 -10.07
N GLY A 209 32.08 22.33 -10.90
CA GLY A 209 33.55 22.28 -10.94
C GLY A 209 34.18 21.65 -9.69
N LEU A 210 33.41 20.86 -8.93
CA LEU A 210 33.89 20.20 -7.70
C LEU A 210 34.63 18.89 -7.99
N ILE A 211 34.35 18.25 -9.12
CA ILE A 211 34.93 16.98 -9.54
C ILE A 211 35.29 17.06 -11.01
N GLU A 212 36.51 16.66 -11.35
CA GLU A 212 36.93 16.43 -12.73
C GLU A 212 36.45 15.04 -13.17
N MET A 213 35.62 15.00 -14.21
CA MET A 213 35.06 13.75 -14.72
C MET A 213 36.04 13.07 -15.67
N THR A 214 36.88 12.20 -15.12
CA THR A 214 37.78 11.34 -15.90
C THR A 214 37.01 10.23 -16.61
N ASP A 215 37.60 9.65 -17.67
CA ASP A 215 37.00 8.54 -18.41
C ASP A 215 36.66 7.34 -17.49
N ASP A 216 37.54 7.05 -16.52
CA ASP A 216 37.31 5.99 -15.52
C ASP A 216 36.10 6.28 -14.63
N LEU A 217 35.93 7.54 -14.21
CA LEU A 217 34.79 7.95 -13.38
C LEU A 217 33.49 7.92 -14.18
N TRP A 218 33.51 8.32 -15.45
CA TRP A 218 32.39 8.19 -16.37
C TRP A 218 31.95 6.73 -16.52
N TRP A 219 32.89 5.82 -16.79
CA TRP A 219 32.59 4.39 -16.88
C TRP A 219 32.04 3.84 -15.56
N GLY A 220 32.67 4.16 -14.43
CA GLY A 220 32.20 3.75 -13.10
C GLY A 220 30.78 4.22 -12.80
N LEU A 221 30.47 5.47 -13.12
CA LEU A 221 29.14 6.06 -12.95
C LEU A 221 28.11 5.35 -13.83
N ILE A 222 28.36 5.26 -15.14
CA ILE A 222 27.37 4.72 -16.10
C ILE A 222 27.14 3.22 -15.87
N ILE A 223 28.18 2.43 -15.60
CA ILE A 223 28.04 1.00 -15.28
C ILE A 223 27.27 0.84 -13.96
N GLY A 224 27.62 1.58 -12.92
CA GLY A 224 26.94 1.54 -11.63
C GLY A 224 25.46 1.88 -11.77
N CYS A 225 25.13 3.02 -12.38
CA CYS A 225 23.76 3.45 -12.61
C CYS A 225 22.96 2.45 -13.45
N THR A 226 23.56 1.91 -14.53
CA THR A 226 22.89 0.93 -15.40
C THR A 226 22.64 -0.38 -14.66
N ALA A 227 23.58 -0.86 -13.85
CA ALA A 227 23.43 -2.07 -13.05
C ALA A 227 22.29 -1.93 -12.02
N PHE A 228 22.26 -0.83 -11.26
CA PHE A 228 21.22 -0.58 -10.27
C PHE A 228 19.84 -0.30 -10.90
N LEU A 229 19.79 0.37 -12.06
CA LEU A 229 18.55 0.56 -12.80
C LEU A 229 18.04 -0.76 -13.38
N GLY A 230 18.94 -1.61 -13.89
CA GLY A 230 18.62 -2.97 -14.33
C GLY A 230 18.08 -3.83 -13.18
N LEU A 231 18.72 -3.78 -12.01
CA LEU A 231 18.25 -4.45 -10.79
C LEU A 231 16.85 -3.96 -10.39
N THR A 232 16.60 -2.65 -10.48
CA THR A 232 15.26 -2.06 -10.26
C THR A 232 14.23 -2.66 -11.22
N GLY A 233 14.56 -2.76 -12.52
CA GLY A 233 13.69 -3.39 -13.52
C GLY A 233 13.37 -4.85 -13.19
N LEU A 234 14.38 -5.63 -12.79
CA LEU A 234 14.19 -7.02 -12.39
C LEU A 234 13.30 -7.17 -11.15
N LEU A 235 13.51 -6.32 -10.14
CA LEU A 235 12.69 -6.32 -8.92
C LEU A 235 11.24 -5.89 -9.21
N LEU A 236 11.03 -4.91 -10.09
CA LEU A 236 9.69 -4.51 -10.53
C LEU A 236 8.95 -5.63 -11.24
N VAL A 237 9.61 -6.38 -12.12
CA VAL A 237 9.00 -7.53 -12.80
C VAL A 237 8.70 -8.66 -11.80
N LYS A 238 9.58 -8.89 -10.83
CA LYS A 238 9.41 -9.91 -9.78
C LYS A 238 8.24 -9.60 -8.84
N ASP A 239 8.02 -8.33 -8.50
CA ASP A 239 6.91 -7.91 -7.61
C ASP A 239 5.52 -8.12 -8.23
N LEU A 240 5.44 -8.18 -9.56
CA LEU A 240 4.18 -8.42 -10.27
C LEU A 240 3.76 -9.89 -10.15
N ASP A 241 2.63 -10.18 -9.49
CA ASP A 241 2.09 -11.56 -9.49
C ASP A 241 1.66 -12.06 -10.90
N ARG A 242 1.68 -11.17 -11.91
CA ARG A 242 1.30 -11.44 -13.31
C ARG A 242 2.30 -10.77 -14.27
N PRO A 243 3.54 -11.29 -14.37
CA PRO A 243 4.60 -10.67 -15.16
C PRO A 243 4.27 -10.64 -16.67
N GLU A 244 3.46 -11.58 -17.16
CA GLU A 244 3.03 -11.63 -18.56
C GLU A 244 2.22 -10.38 -18.99
N ARG A 245 1.61 -9.69 -18.03
CA ARG A 245 0.84 -8.46 -18.28
C ARG A 245 1.70 -7.19 -18.17
N PHE A 246 2.97 -7.28 -17.79
CA PHE A 246 3.85 -6.11 -17.69
C PHE A 246 3.95 -5.36 -19.02
N LEU A 247 4.02 -6.08 -20.14
CA LEU A 247 4.04 -5.50 -21.48
C LEU A 247 2.83 -4.61 -21.76
N TYR A 248 1.68 -4.85 -21.13
CA TYR A 248 0.49 -4.03 -21.32
C TYR A 248 0.64 -2.64 -20.69
N VAL A 249 1.50 -2.48 -19.69
CA VAL A 249 1.82 -1.15 -19.12
C VAL A 249 2.45 -0.25 -20.18
N LEU A 250 3.27 -0.83 -21.08
CA LEU A 250 3.95 -0.11 -22.16
C LEU A 250 3.09 -0.04 -23.46
N LEU A 251 2.32 -1.08 -23.74
CA LEU A 251 1.54 -1.18 -24.99
C LEU A 251 0.12 -0.59 -24.89
N ARG A 252 -0.44 -0.48 -23.68
CA ARG A 252 -1.78 0.08 -23.41
C ARG A 252 -1.72 1.02 -22.19
N PRO A 253 -1.02 2.16 -22.31
CA PRO A 253 -0.77 3.04 -21.18
C PRO A 253 -2.05 3.72 -20.69
N ASN A 254 -2.26 3.68 -19.37
CA ASN A 254 -3.19 4.58 -18.69
C ASN A 254 -2.41 5.78 -18.15
N TRP A 255 -2.53 6.92 -18.82
CA TRP A 255 -1.79 8.14 -18.51
C TRP A 255 -2.20 8.84 -17.21
N ASP A 256 -3.28 8.41 -16.56
CA ASP A 256 -3.63 8.91 -15.22
C ASP A 256 -2.84 8.20 -14.12
N SER A 257 -2.25 7.04 -14.41
CA SER A 257 -1.47 6.26 -13.44
C SER A 257 -0.02 6.70 -13.37
N TRP A 258 0.46 7.03 -12.16
CA TRP A 258 1.89 7.31 -11.93
C TRP A 258 2.79 6.08 -12.11
N LEU A 259 2.23 4.87 -12.07
CA LEU A 259 2.97 3.65 -12.36
C LEU A 259 3.39 3.59 -13.84
N VAL A 260 2.46 3.97 -14.74
CA VAL A 260 2.74 4.04 -16.18
C VAL A 260 3.73 5.16 -16.47
N LYS A 261 3.47 6.38 -15.94
CA LYS A 261 4.41 7.52 -16.09
C LYS A 261 5.81 7.17 -15.60
N GLY A 262 5.89 6.51 -14.44
CA GLY A 262 7.15 6.02 -13.87
C GLY A 262 7.89 5.07 -14.81
N ALA A 263 7.20 4.11 -15.43
CA ALA A 263 7.83 3.18 -16.38
C ALA A 263 8.46 3.91 -17.57
N TYR A 264 7.79 4.93 -18.12
CA TYR A 264 8.35 5.76 -19.20
C TYR A 264 9.51 6.64 -18.74
N VAL A 265 9.45 7.17 -17.52
CA VAL A 265 10.56 7.93 -16.92
C VAL A 265 11.79 7.04 -16.75
N LEU A 266 11.63 5.83 -16.21
CA LEU A 266 12.71 4.84 -16.08
C LEU A 266 13.29 4.45 -17.44
N ALA A 267 12.44 4.22 -18.44
CA ALA A 267 12.88 3.90 -19.79
C ALA A 267 13.65 5.06 -20.43
N GLY A 268 13.19 6.30 -20.24
CA GLY A 268 13.88 7.51 -20.71
C GLY A 268 15.22 7.69 -20.03
N PHE A 269 15.30 7.52 -18.71
CA PHE A 269 16.56 7.60 -17.98
C PHE A 269 17.54 6.49 -18.40
N GLY A 270 17.04 5.25 -18.57
CA GLY A 270 17.84 4.14 -19.09
C GLY A 270 18.35 4.38 -20.51
N ALA A 271 17.55 5.04 -21.37
CA ALA A 271 18.00 5.43 -22.71
C ALA A 271 19.13 6.46 -22.66
N VAL A 272 19.07 7.44 -21.76
CA VAL A 272 20.19 8.40 -21.56
C VAL A 272 21.45 7.65 -21.13
N LEU A 273 21.36 6.76 -20.14
CA LEU A 273 22.52 5.96 -19.70
C LEU A 273 23.09 5.09 -20.82
N ALA A 274 22.23 4.47 -21.63
CA ALA A 274 22.65 3.66 -22.78
C ALA A 274 23.35 4.50 -23.86
N CYS A 275 22.83 5.69 -24.16
CA CYS A 275 23.47 6.62 -25.08
C CYS A 275 24.81 7.15 -24.54
N SER A 276 24.90 7.45 -23.24
CA SER A 276 26.17 7.83 -22.59
C SER A 276 27.20 6.70 -22.66
N ALA A 277 26.78 5.46 -22.41
CA ALA A 277 27.65 4.29 -22.58
C ALA A 277 28.12 4.13 -24.03
N ALA A 278 27.24 4.36 -25.01
CA ALA A 278 27.60 4.30 -26.43
C ALA A 278 28.63 5.38 -26.81
N VAL A 279 28.46 6.61 -26.32
CA VAL A 279 29.43 7.71 -26.53
C VAL A 279 30.82 7.32 -26.03
N LEU A 280 30.91 6.76 -24.82
CA LEU A 280 32.16 6.28 -24.25
C LEU A 280 32.74 5.08 -25.02
N PHE A 281 31.89 4.12 -25.41
CA PHE A 281 32.32 2.91 -26.11
C PHE A 281 32.87 3.19 -27.51
N PHE A 282 32.25 4.12 -28.24
CA PHE A 282 32.68 4.50 -29.59
C PHE A 282 33.75 5.61 -29.61
N GLY A 283 34.15 6.13 -28.45
CA GLY A 283 35.13 7.22 -28.34
C GLY A 283 34.66 8.50 -29.06
N LEU A 284 33.36 8.80 -29.00
CA LEU A 284 32.79 10.01 -29.58
C LEU A 284 33.19 11.25 -28.74
N ASN A 285 32.93 12.45 -29.28
CA ASN A 285 33.26 13.71 -28.62
C ASN A 285 32.61 13.80 -27.22
N GLN A 286 33.39 14.21 -26.21
CA GLN A 286 32.96 14.36 -24.82
C GLN A 286 31.86 15.41 -24.65
N ASP A 287 31.75 16.38 -25.56
CA ASP A 287 30.66 17.37 -25.59
C ASP A 287 29.26 16.70 -25.60
N TYR A 288 29.15 15.52 -26.21
CA TYR A 288 27.89 14.77 -26.22
C TYR A 288 27.49 14.29 -24.82
N LEU A 289 28.45 13.94 -23.96
CA LEU A 289 28.15 13.53 -22.57
C LEU A 289 27.56 14.69 -21.77
N GLU A 290 28.06 15.92 -21.98
CA GLU A 290 27.48 17.11 -21.36
C GLU A 290 26.06 17.40 -21.87
N TYR A 291 25.81 17.24 -23.18
CA TYR A 291 24.45 17.38 -23.72
C TYR A 291 23.49 16.34 -23.17
N LEU A 292 23.95 15.09 -23.03
CA LEU A 292 23.17 14.03 -22.38
C LEU A 292 22.96 14.31 -20.89
N ALA A 293 23.90 14.96 -20.21
CA ALA A 293 23.74 15.37 -18.81
C ALA A 293 22.56 16.35 -18.62
N TYR A 294 22.38 17.33 -19.52
CA TYR A 294 21.24 18.25 -19.46
C TYR A 294 19.89 17.53 -19.58
N ALA A 295 19.80 16.48 -20.40
CA ALA A 295 18.60 15.65 -20.49
C ALA A 295 18.48 14.65 -19.32
N GLY A 296 19.60 14.15 -18.82
CA GLY A 296 19.67 13.15 -17.76
C GLY A 296 19.31 13.68 -16.38
N ILE A 297 19.68 14.93 -16.05
CA ILE A 297 19.37 15.56 -14.75
C ILE A 297 17.85 15.55 -14.45
N PRO A 298 16.96 16.10 -15.30
CA PRO A 298 15.53 16.09 -15.02
C PRO A 298 14.95 14.67 -14.98
N LEU A 299 15.44 13.76 -15.83
CA LEU A 299 15.01 12.36 -15.82
C LEU A 299 15.45 11.61 -14.56
N ALA A 300 16.65 11.89 -14.04
CA ALA A 300 17.14 11.34 -12.78
C ALA A 300 16.29 11.83 -11.60
N ILE A 301 16.03 13.15 -11.53
CA ILE A 301 15.14 13.74 -10.50
C ILE A 301 13.76 13.06 -10.55
N LEU A 302 13.17 12.97 -11.74
CA LEU A 302 11.86 12.31 -11.90
C LEU A 302 11.92 10.84 -11.49
N THR A 303 12.98 10.10 -11.85
CA THR A 303 13.16 8.67 -11.50
C THR A 303 13.22 8.44 -9.99
N GLY A 304 13.85 9.33 -9.23
CA GLY A 304 13.86 9.23 -7.77
C GLY A 304 12.52 9.62 -7.14
N VAL A 305 11.92 10.71 -7.62
CA VAL A 305 10.79 11.37 -6.94
C VAL A 305 9.42 10.81 -7.35
N TYR A 306 9.26 10.21 -8.53
CA TYR A 306 7.92 9.88 -9.03
C TYR A 306 7.12 8.92 -8.14
N THR A 307 7.83 8.13 -7.32
CA THR A 307 7.19 7.20 -6.38
C THR A 307 6.49 7.91 -5.24
N ALA A 308 6.89 9.13 -4.89
CA ALA A 308 6.13 9.98 -3.99
C ALA A 308 4.71 10.21 -4.54
N TRP A 309 4.57 10.52 -5.83
CA TRP A 309 3.26 10.68 -6.45
C TRP A 309 2.50 9.36 -6.60
N LEU A 310 3.21 8.24 -6.83
CA LEU A 310 2.59 6.91 -6.84
C LEU A 310 1.96 6.58 -5.48
N PHE A 311 2.66 6.85 -4.38
CA PHE A 311 2.14 6.67 -3.02
C PHE A 311 1.07 7.70 -2.67
N GLY A 312 1.20 8.94 -3.14
CA GLY A 312 0.16 9.97 -2.99
C GLY A 312 -1.16 9.61 -3.70
N GLN A 313 -1.14 8.76 -4.74
CA GLN A 313 -2.37 8.24 -5.36
C GLN A 313 -3.12 7.25 -4.45
N ALA A 314 -2.47 6.70 -3.42
CA ALA A 314 -3.11 5.77 -2.50
C ALA A 314 -3.93 6.51 -1.44
N GLN A 315 -5.06 7.09 -1.84
CA GLN A 315 -5.96 7.89 -0.99
C GLN A 315 -6.50 7.17 0.25
N GLY A 316 -6.39 5.83 0.30
CA GLY A 316 -6.73 5.08 1.49
C GLY A 316 -5.69 5.18 2.61
N ARG A 317 -4.43 5.53 2.32
CA ARG A 317 -3.32 5.44 3.29
C ARG A 317 -2.83 6.82 3.71
N SER A 318 -2.16 6.91 4.87
CA SER A 318 -1.54 8.15 5.33
C SER A 318 -0.55 8.78 4.33
N TRP A 319 0.00 8.01 3.39
CA TRP A 319 0.81 8.54 2.27
C TRP A 319 0.14 9.71 1.54
N SER A 320 -1.17 9.64 1.29
CA SER A 320 -1.87 10.71 0.56
C SER A 320 -1.99 12.01 1.35
N ASN A 321 -1.91 11.92 2.68
CA ASN A 321 -2.02 13.07 3.58
C ASN A 321 -0.66 13.73 3.86
N ASP A 322 0.44 13.08 3.48
CA ASP A 322 1.79 13.59 3.70
C ASP A 322 2.22 14.55 2.57
N ASN A 323 2.04 15.85 2.81
CA ASN A 323 2.46 16.91 1.90
C ASN A 323 3.98 16.98 1.67
N LEU A 324 4.78 16.38 2.57
CA LEU A 324 6.25 16.39 2.49
C LEU A 324 6.81 15.12 1.84
N LEU A 325 5.96 14.20 1.39
CA LEU A 325 6.40 12.93 0.81
C LEU A 325 7.38 13.13 -0.35
N LEU A 326 7.11 14.09 -1.23
CA LEU A 326 8.01 14.45 -2.33
C LEU A 326 9.40 14.89 -1.83
N LEU A 327 9.43 15.72 -0.78
CA LEU A 327 10.68 16.20 -0.21
C LEU A 327 11.46 15.06 0.44
N LYS A 328 10.78 14.13 1.14
CA LYS A 328 11.41 12.95 1.76
C LYS A 328 12.10 12.06 0.73
N PHE A 329 11.42 11.72 -0.38
CA PHE A 329 12.04 10.93 -1.45
C PHE A 329 13.22 11.66 -2.12
N PHE A 330 13.11 12.98 -2.29
CA PHE A 330 14.17 13.78 -2.87
C PHE A 330 15.41 13.86 -1.97
N THR A 331 15.23 14.07 -0.65
CA THR A 331 16.33 14.12 0.31
C THR A 331 17.02 12.76 0.45
N GLU A 332 16.27 11.66 0.52
CA GLU A 332 16.81 10.30 0.52
C GLU A 332 17.66 10.01 -0.72
N MET A 333 17.15 10.38 -1.90
CA MET A 333 17.86 10.21 -3.16
C MET A 333 19.18 10.99 -3.17
N ILE A 334 19.19 12.23 -2.69
CA ILE A 334 20.42 13.05 -2.60
C ILE A 334 21.42 12.43 -1.62
N VAL A 335 20.97 12.02 -0.43
CA VAL A 335 21.84 11.43 0.60
C VAL A 335 22.49 10.14 0.11
N ILE A 336 21.71 9.26 -0.53
CA ILE A 336 22.24 8.05 -1.18
C ILE A 336 23.20 8.43 -2.32
N GLY A 337 22.85 9.42 -3.14
CA GLY A 337 23.68 9.87 -4.25
C GLY A 337 25.07 10.33 -3.78
N PHE A 338 25.14 11.10 -2.70
CA PHE A 338 26.40 11.48 -2.07
C PHE A 338 27.16 10.26 -1.54
N ALA A 339 26.49 9.35 -0.84
CA ALA A 339 27.11 8.13 -0.32
C ALA A 339 27.71 7.28 -1.44
N SER A 340 26.99 7.10 -2.56
CA SER A 340 27.48 6.38 -3.74
C SER A 340 28.66 7.06 -4.42
N LEU A 341 28.60 8.39 -4.57
CA LEU A 341 29.68 9.13 -5.21
C LEU A 341 30.97 9.09 -4.39
N ILE A 342 30.85 9.10 -3.06
CA ILE A 342 31.97 8.86 -2.14
C ILE A 342 32.58 7.47 -2.37
N LEU A 343 31.77 6.43 -2.58
CA LEU A 343 32.27 5.08 -2.88
C LEU A 343 33.02 4.99 -4.22
N LEU A 344 32.63 5.80 -5.20
CA LEU A 344 33.28 5.83 -6.52
C LEU A 344 34.58 6.65 -6.53
N THR A 345 34.69 7.66 -5.68
CA THR A 345 35.80 8.64 -5.74
C THR A 345 36.83 8.46 -4.63
N SER A 346 36.47 7.82 -3.52
CA SER A 346 37.33 7.73 -2.33
C SER A 346 37.59 6.29 -1.91
N SER A 347 38.86 5.99 -1.58
CA SER A 347 39.28 4.69 -1.02
C SER A 347 39.56 4.75 0.49
N SER A 348 39.30 5.88 1.16
CA SER A 348 39.55 6.00 2.60
C SER A 348 38.53 5.18 3.41
N ALA A 349 39.00 4.38 4.36
CA ALA A 349 38.15 3.59 5.24
C ALA A 349 37.10 4.45 5.98
N THR A 350 37.43 5.68 6.37
CA THR A 350 36.51 6.57 7.08
C THR A 350 35.31 6.97 6.21
N TYR A 351 35.56 7.33 4.95
CA TYR A 351 34.53 7.70 3.98
C TYR A 351 33.66 6.50 3.60
N LEU A 352 34.25 5.31 3.47
CA LEU A 352 33.50 4.06 3.22
C LEU A 352 32.55 3.72 4.39
N VAL A 353 33.01 3.87 5.63
CA VAL A 353 32.15 3.64 6.82
C VAL A 353 31.02 4.65 6.87
N MET A 354 31.28 5.93 6.60
CA MET A 354 30.23 6.95 6.55
C MET A 354 29.20 6.65 5.46
N ALA A 355 29.63 6.26 4.26
CA ALA A 355 28.73 5.86 3.19
C ALA A 355 27.84 4.68 3.62
N ALA A 356 28.42 3.63 4.22
CA ALA A 356 27.66 2.48 4.70
C ALA A 356 26.61 2.85 5.77
N VAL A 357 26.92 3.77 6.68
CA VAL A 357 25.97 4.28 7.68
C VAL A 357 24.82 5.04 7.00
N LEU A 358 25.11 5.90 6.03
CA LEU A 358 24.07 6.62 5.28
C LEU A 358 23.14 5.65 4.53
N TYR A 359 23.70 4.63 3.89
CA TYR A 359 22.93 3.56 3.26
C TYR A 359 21.97 2.86 4.23
N TYR A 360 22.47 2.49 5.40
CA TYR A 360 21.65 1.82 6.41
C TYR A 360 20.51 2.72 6.92
N LEU A 361 20.80 4.00 7.20
CA LEU A 361 19.80 4.95 7.69
C LEU A 361 18.69 5.17 6.66
N VAL A 362 19.06 5.37 5.39
CA VAL A 362 18.06 5.56 4.32
C VAL A 362 17.28 4.28 4.06
N ALA A 363 17.94 3.11 4.02
CA ALA A 363 17.24 1.84 3.84
C ALA A 363 16.24 1.56 4.97
N LYS A 364 16.61 1.86 6.22
CA LYS A 364 15.72 1.73 7.38
C LYS A 364 14.53 2.69 7.27
N HIS A 365 14.78 3.95 6.97
CA HIS A 365 13.71 4.95 6.83
C HIS A 365 12.77 4.60 5.67
N ALA A 366 13.31 4.24 4.49
CA ALA A 366 12.52 3.81 3.34
C ALA A 366 11.70 2.55 3.64
N HIS A 367 12.21 1.62 4.45
CA HIS A 367 11.44 0.45 4.88
C HIS A 367 10.25 0.84 5.75
N HIS A 368 10.46 1.68 6.77
CA HIS A 368 9.38 2.16 7.63
C HIS A 368 8.33 2.95 6.83
N LEU A 369 8.77 3.85 5.94
CA LEU A 369 7.91 4.65 5.08
C LEU A 369 7.00 3.79 4.18
N VAL A 370 7.45 2.61 3.76
CA VAL A 370 6.65 1.67 2.96
C VAL A 370 5.75 0.80 3.83
N ILE A 371 6.21 0.32 4.99
CA ILE A 371 5.47 -0.70 5.76
C ILE A 371 4.43 -0.08 6.70
N GLU A 372 4.76 0.98 7.44
CA GLU A 372 3.88 1.52 8.49
C GLU A 372 2.50 1.91 7.93
N PRO A 373 2.37 2.65 6.81
CA PRO A 373 1.07 3.03 6.28
C PRO A 373 0.21 1.87 5.78
N GLN A 374 0.82 0.72 5.47
CA GLN A 374 0.07 -0.48 5.07
C GLN A 374 -0.55 -1.21 6.27
N MET A 375 0.08 -1.07 7.43
CA MET A 375 -0.36 -1.66 8.70
C MET A 375 -1.41 -0.79 9.39
N GLU A 376 -1.55 0.47 9.01
CA GLU A 376 -2.64 1.34 9.43
C GLU A 376 -3.98 0.68 9.12
N THR A 377 -4.80 0.54 10.17
CA THR A 377 -6.21 0.22 10.03
C THR A 377 -6.90 1.42 9.40
N LEU A 378 -7.56 1.16 8.28
CA LEU A 378 -8.24 2.17 7.50
C LEU A 378 -9.44 2.72 8.31
N HIS A 379 -9.27 3.90 8.95
CA HIS A 379 -10.30 4.69 9.67
C HIS A 379 -11.58 4.84 8.87
#